data_AF-A0A8S0GWB0-F1
#
_entry.id   AF-A0A8S0GWB0-F1
#
_cell.length_a   1.000
_cell.length_b   1.000
_cell.length_c   1.000
_cell.angle_alpha   90.00
_cell.angle_beta   90.00
_cell.angle_gamma   90.00
#
_symmetry.space_group_name_H-M   'P 1'
#
loop_
_entity.id
_entity.type
_entity.pdbx_description
1 polymer ?
#
loop_
_entity_poly.entity_id
_entity_poly.type
_entity_poly.pdbx_seq_one_letter_code
_entity_poly.pdbx_strand_id
1 'polypeptide(L)'
;MTTFWSLYVTVLSLGTIFALTWLLLSTRKGQRAEQTDETVGHSFDGIEEYDNPLPKWWFMLFVGTIVFALGYLVLYPGLGNWKGVLPGYNYLDNEKQTPFANGQSGWTGVHEWEKEMAKSDAKFGPIFAKYAAMPIEEVAKDPQALKMGGRLFASNCSVCHGSDAKGAYGFPNLTDADWRWAASRKPSRPPSWAAVTQ
;
A
#
# COMPACT_ATOMS: atom_id res chain seq x y z
N MET A 1 -17.76 15.11 0.70
CA MET A 1 -18.91 14.82 1.60
C MET A 1 -19.69 16.10 1.86
N THR A 2 -20.98 16.03 2.22
CA THR A 2 -21.76 17.24 2.54
C THR A 2 -21.22 17.91 3.80
N THR A 3 -21.46 19.22 3.95
CA THR A 3 -21.00 20.00 5.11
C THR A 3 -21.49 19.41 6.43
N PHE A 4 -22.74 18.94 6.48
CA PHE A 4 -23.31 18.29 7.66
C PHE A 4 -22.46 17.10 8.10
N TRP A 5 -22.21 16.14 7.20
CA TRP A 5 -21.42 14.96 7.53
C TRP A 5 -19.97 15.31 7.89
N SER A 6 -19.41 16.35 7.25
CA SER A 6 -18.06 16.82 7.56
C SER A 6 -17.98 17.32 8.99
N LEU A 7 -18.93 18.16 9.41
CA LEU A 7 -18.97 18.68 10.78
C LEU A 7 -19.24 17.56 11.79
N TYR A 8 -20.15 16.64 11.47
CA TYR A 8 -20.45 15.49 12.32
C TYR A 8 -19.20 14.68 12.66
N VAL A 9 -18.43 14.27 11.65
CA VAL A 9 -17.19 13.50 11.84
C VAL A 9 -16.14 14.31 12.61
N THR A 10 -15.95 15.58 12.25
CA THR A 10 -14.97 16.45 12.91
C THR A 10 -15.29 16.65 14.39
N VAL A 11 -16.54 16.96 14.73
CA VAL A 11 -16.96 17.21 16.11
C VAL A 11 -16.86 15.95 16.95
N LEU A 12 -17.31 14.80 16.46
CA LEU A 12 -17.21 13.55 17.22
C LEU A 12 -15.76 13.10 17.43
N SER A 13 -14.92 13.21 16.40
CA SER A 13 -13.51 12.82 16.50
C SER A 13 -12.76 13.69 17.51
N LEU A 14 -12.86 15.02 17.39
CA LEU A 14 -12.21 15.94 18.32
C LEU A 14 -12.84 15.89 19.72
N GLY A 15 -14.15 15.74 19.81
CA GLY A 15 -14.86 15.56 21.06
C GLY A 15 -14.43 14.30 21.81
N THR A 16 -14.18 13.20 21.09
CA THR A 16 -13.67 11.95 21.69
C THR A 16 -12.23 12.11 22.17
N ILE A 17 -11.35 12.75 21.39
CA ILE A 17 -9.97 13.02 21.81
C ILE A 17 -9.96 13.93 23.05
N PHE A 18 -10.82 14.95 23.07
CA PHE A 18 -11.00 15.80 24.24
C PHE A 18 -11.51 15.01 25.44
N ALA A 19 -12.53 14.17 25.28
CA ALA A 19 -13.08 13.35 26.35
C ALA A 19 -12.03 12.37 26.92
N LEU A 20 -11.21 11.75 26.08
CA LEU A 20 -10.09 10.89 26.50
C LEU A 20 -9.03 11.68 27.25
N THR A 21 -8.68 12.88 26.77
CA THR A 21 -7.73 13.77 27.45
C THR A 21 -8.26 14.19 28.82
N TRP A 22 -9.54 14.57 28.89
CA TRP A 22 -10.22 14.92 30.13
C TRP A 22 -10.26 13.73 31.10
N LEU A 23 -10.60 12.53 30.62
CA LEU A 23 -10.65 11.32 31.43
C LEU A 23 -9.27 11.02 32.01
N LEU A 24 -8.21 11.03 31.18
CA LEU A 24 -6.84 10.79 31.60
C LEU A 24 -6.36 11.78 32.67
N LEU A 25 -6.68 13.06 32.52
CA LEU A 25 -6.30 14.09 33.49
C LEU A 25 -7.17 14.03 34.76
N SER A 26 -8.43 13.64 34.64
CA SER A 26 -9.36 13.52 35.77
C SER A 26 -9.01 12.34 36.66
N THR A 27 -8.73 11.16 36.07
CA THR A 27 -8.28 9.99 36.83
C THR A 27 -6.95 10.24 37.51
N ARG A 28 -6.08 11.06 36.91
CA ARG A 28 -4.79 11.43 37.50
C ARG A 28 -4.89 12.33 38.74
N LYS A 29 -5.93 13.15 38.88
CA LYS A 29 -6.07 14.07 40.03
C LYS A 29 -6.26 13.37 41.37
N GLY A 30 -6.85 12.17 41.36
CA GLY A 30 -7.15 11.40 42.57
C GLY A 30 -6.06 10.41 42.99
N GLN A 31 -4.89 10.43 42.34
CA GLN A 31 -3.89 9.38 42.52
C GLN A 31 -2.96 9.63 43.70
N ARG A 32 -2.47 8.53 44.28
CA ARG A 32 -1.35 8.55 45.24
C ARG A 32 -0.09 9.10 44.58
N ALA A 33 0.79 9.70 45.39
CA ALA A 33 2.04 10.27 44.89
C ALA A 33 3.09 9.19 44.54
N GLU A 34 3.08 8.08 45.28
CA GLU A 34 4.02 6.99 45.17
C GLU A 34 3.29 5.64 45.10
N GLN A 35 4.03 4.60 44.73
CA GLN A 35 3.50 3.24 44.76
C GLN A 35 3.25 2.79 46.19
N THR A 36 2.14 2.09 46.40
CA THR A 36 1.71 1.60 47.70
C THR A 36 1.18 0.17 47.56
N ASP A 37 1.25 -0.58 48.65
CA ASP A 37 0.62 -1.91 48.77
C ASP A 37 -0.81 -1.80 49.36
N GLU A 38 -1.37 -0.58 49.47
CA GLU A 38 -2.73 -0.37 49.97
C GLU A 38 -3.77 -0.83 48.93
N THR A 39 -4.78 -1.57 49.40
CA THR A 39 -5.90 -2.03 48.58
C THR A 39 -7.14 -1.17 48.77
N VAL A 40 -8.08 -1.22 47.80
CA VAL A 40 -9.31 -0.40 47.79
C VAL A 40 -10.39 -0.85 48.79
N GLY A 41 -10.12 -1.87 49.63
CA GLY A 41 -10.99 -2.29 50.74
C GLY A 41 -12.13 -3.24 50.38
N HIS A 42 -12.19 -3.72 49.14
CA HIS A 42 -13.16 -4.73 48.69
C HIS A 42 -12.42 -5.91 48.04
N SER A 43 -12.90 -7.12 48.33
CA SER A 43 -12.41 -8.36 47.72
C SER A 43 -13.48 -8.96 46.82
N PHE A 44 -13.08 -9.32 45.61
CA PHE A 44 -13.92 -10.02 44.64
C PHE A 44 -13.29 -11.37 44.34
N ASP A 45 -13.91 -12.46 44.81
CA ASP A 45 -13.40 -13.83 44.61
C ASP A 45 -11.94 -14.02 45.10
N GLY A 46 -11.60 -13.40 46.23
CA GLY A 46 -10.25 -13.45 46.79
C GLY A 46 -9.22 -12.55 46.10
N ILE A 47 -9.62 -11.76 45.09
CA ILE A 47 -8.78 -10.76 44.44
C ILE A 47 -9.06 -9.38 45.04
N GLU A 48 -7.99 -8.66 45.37
CA GLU A 48 -8.04 -7.26 45.82
C GLU A 48 -7.27 -6.37 44.85
N GLU A 49 -7.70 -5.11 44.71
CA GLU A 49 -7.10 -4.15 43.79
C GLU A 49 -6.25 -3.12 44.56
N TYR A 50 -5.03 -2.88 44.09
CA TYR A 50 -4.14 -1.85 44.64
C TYR A 50 -4.53 -0.44 44.18
N ASP A 51 -4.49 0.54 45.08
CA ASP A 51 -4.69 1.96 44.80
C ASP A 51 -3.38 2.64 44.36
N ASN A 52 -2.82 2.16 43.24
CA ASN A 52 -1.53 2.63 42.72
C ASN A 52 -1.67 3.74 41.67
N PRO A 53 -0.73 4.71 41.60
CA PRO A 53 -0.74 5.71 40.55
C PRO A 53 -0.40 5.10 39.19
N LEU A 54 -0.87 5.74 38.12
CA LEU A 54 -0.50 5.37 36.76
C LEU A 54 1.03 5.46 36.58
N PRO A 55 1.69 4.44 36.00
CA PRO A 55 3.11 4.53 35.69
C PRO A 55 3.41 5.77 34.83
N LYS A 56 4.39 6.58 35.24
CA LYS A 56 4.73 7.85 34.55
C LYS A 56 5.02 7.64 33.07
N TRP A 57 5.74 6.58 32.72
CA TRP A 57 6.08 6.26 31.32
C TRP A 57 4.83 5.94 30.50
N TRP A 58 3.86 5.20 31.08
CA TRP A 58 2.60 4.86 30.41
C TRP A 58 1.76 6.11 30.18
N PHE A 59 1.68 6.99 31.17
CA PHE A 59 0.98 8.27 31.03
C PHE A 59 1.60 9.11 29.92
N MET A 60 2.93 9.24 29.91
CA MET A 60 3.63 10.01 28.89
C MET A 60 3.46 9.41 27.49
N LEU A 61 3.44 8.09 27.36
CA LEU A 61 3.14 7.40 26.10
C LEU A 61 1.72 7.72 25.63
N PHE A 62 0.72 7.64 26.52
CA PHE A 62 -0.67 7.96 26.19
C PHE A 62 -0.82 9.43 25.75
N VAL A 63 -0.16 10.36 26.44
CA VAL A 63 -0.12 11.77 26.00
C VAL A 63 0.57 11.89 24.64
N GLY A 64 1.66 11.16 24.42
CA GLY A 64 2.36 11.10 23.13
C GLY A 64 1.46 10.65 21.99
N THR A 65 0.60 9.64 22.19
CA THR A 65 -0.34 9.18 21.15
C THR A 65 -1.44 10.20 20.87
N ILE A 66 -1.92 10.94 21.89
CA ILE A 66 -2.86 12.07 21.68
C ILE A 66 -2.20 13.15 20.81
N VAL A 67 -0.98 13.56 21.15
CA VAL A 67 -0.24 14.58 20.40
C VAL A 67 0.01 14.11 18.96
N PHE A 68 0.43 12.85 18.79
CA PHE A 68 0.61 12.25 17.47
C PHE A 68 -0.69 12.23 16.67
N ALA A 69 -1.81 11.82 17.27
CA ALA A 69 -3.11 11.79 16.60
C ALA A 69 -3.55 13.18 16.13
N LEU A 70 -3.40 14.21 16.98
CA LEU A 70 -3.70 15.59 16.59
C LEU A 70 -2.80 16.09 15.46
N GLY A 71 -1.48 15.83 15.56
CA GLY A 71 -0.54 16.17 14.49
C GLY A 71 -0.86 15.46 13.18
N TYR A 72 -1.23 14.18 13.25
CA TYR A 72 -1.63 13.39 12.09
C TYR A 72 -2.90 13.95 11.43
N LEU A 73 -3.92 14.30 12.22
CA LEU A 73 -5.17 14.90 11.71
C LEU A 73 -4.98 16.30 11.13
N VAL A 74 -3.94 17.04 11.56
CA VAL A 74 -3.53 18.29 10.91
C VAL A 74 -2.90 17.99 9.55
N LEU A 75 -1.97 17.04 9.48
CA LEU A 75 -1.20 16.74 8.27
C LEU A 75 -2.02 16.02 7.19
N TYR A 76 -2.87 15.08 7.58
CA TYR A 76 -3.61 14.19 6.69
C TYR A 76 -5.12 14.48 6.68
N PRO A 77 -5.84 14.11 5.61
CA PRO A 77 -7.29 14.10 5.63
C PRO A 77 -7.81 13.09 6.65
N GLY A 78 -8.87 13.46 7.37
CA GLY A 78 -9.48 12.63 8.41
C GLY A 78 -10.59 13.35 9.17
N LEU A 79 -10.46 14.67 9.34
CA LEU A 79 -11.49 15.52 9.91
C LEU A 79 -12.48 16.00 8.84
N GLY A 80 -13.40 15.12 8.44
CA GLY A 80 -14.42 15.43 7.45
C GLY A 80 -13.80 15.82 6.09
N ASN A 81 -14.15 17.00 5.56
CA ASN A 81 -13.60 17.56 4.31
C ASN A 81 -12.21 18.21 4.48
N TRP A 82 -11.62 18.21 5.69
CA TRP A 82 -10.24 18.69 5.87
C TRP A 82 -9.29 17.85 5.02
N LYS A 83 -8.48 18.51 4.18
CA LYS A 83 -7.59 17.85 3.22
C LYS A 83 -6.19 17.54 3.77
N GLY A 84 -5.89 18.00 4.97
CA GLY A 84 -4.54 17.97 5.51
C GLY A 84 -3.67 19.10 4.97
N VAL A 85 -2.54 19.35 5.64
CA VAL A 85 -1.50 20.32 5.24
C VAL A 85 -0.14 19.67 4.97
N LEU A 86 -0.11 18.37 4.70
CA LEU A 86 1.12 17.66 4.38
C LEU A 86 1.86 18.33 3.20
N PRO A 87 3.11 18.79 3.39
CA PRO A 87 3.84 19.50 2.35
C PRO A 87 4.15 18.59 1.16
N GLY A 88 4.29 19.20 -0.01
CA GLY A 88 4.63 18.50 -1.24
C GLY A 88 3.45 17.92 -1.99
N TYR A 89 2.22 17.88 -1.46
CA TYR A 89 1.04 17.36 -2.16
C TYR A 89 0.16 18.45 -2.79
N ASN A 90 0.77 19.54 -3.23
CA ASN A 90 0.06 20.58 -3.98
C ASN A 90 -0.09 20.22 -5.46
N TYR A 91 0.91 19.53 -6.00
CA TYR A 91 1.01 19.11 -7.40
C TYR A 91 1.58 17.69 -7.50
N LEU A 92 1.33 17.05 -8.64
CA LEU A 92 1.95 15.78 -9.02
C LEU A 92 3.47 15.96 -9.12
N ASP A 93 3.90 16.97 -9.87
CA ASP A 93 5.27 17.48 -9.92
C ASP A 93 5.26 18.92 -9.37
N ASN A 94 5.91 19.13 -8.22
CA ASN A 94 5.95 20.46 -7.59
C ASN A 94 6.86 21.44 -8.33
N GLU A 95 7.86 20.97 -9.08
CA GLU A 95 8.77 21.83 -9.85
C GLU A 95 8.08 22.34 -11.11
N LYS A 96 7.38 21.44 -11.82
CA LYS A 96 6.65 21.76 -13.06
C LYS A 96 5.22 22.22 -12.83
N GLN A 97 4.76 22.19 -11.58
CA GLN A 97 3.40 22.52 -11.17
C GLN A 97 2.32 21.74 -11.96
N THR A 98 2.59 20.47 -12.25
CA THR A 98 1.60 19.62 -12.94
C THR A 98 0.49 19.23 -11.97
N PRO A 99 -0.79 19.51 -12.29
CA PRO A 99 -1.89 19.18 -11.39
C PRO A 99 -2.08 17.66 -11.31
N PHE A 100 -2.60 17.19 -10.18
CA PHE A 100 -3.13 15.82 -10.06
C PHE A 100 -4.31 15.61 -11.01
N ALA A 101 -4.61 14.35 -11.35
CA ALA A 101 -5.61 14.02 -12.37
C ALA A 101 -7.02 14.56 -12.02
N ASN A 102 -7.36 14.62 -10.74
CA ASN A 102 -8.64 15.15 -10.26
C ASN A 102 -8.67 16.68 -10.06
N GLY A 103 -7.56 17.37 -10.35
CA GLY A 103 -7.41 18.83 -10.20
C GLY A 103 -7.38 19.34 -8.76
N GLN A 104 -7.35 18.46 -7.76
CA GLN A 104 -7.34 18.83 -6.35
C GLN A 104 -5.93 18.75 -5.77
N SER A 105 -5.63 19.63 -4.81
CA SER A 105 -4.44 19.54 -3.96
C SER A 105 -4.74 18.83 -2.64
N GLY A 106 -3.68 18.51 -1.89
CA GLY A 106 -3.71 17.80 -0.62
C GLY A 106 -3.27 16.35 -0.76
N TRP A 107 -2.88 15.71 0.34
CA TRP A 107 -2.56 14.28 0.30
C TRP A 107 -3.84 13.46 0.13
N THR A 108 -3.80 12.48 -0.75
CA THR A 108 -4.77 11.37 -0.83
C THR A 108 -4.02 10.12 -1.26
N GLY A 109 -4.57 8.93 -1.00
CA GLY A 109 -3.96 7.68 -1.50
C GLY A 109 -3.85 7.65 -3.03
N VAL A 110 -4.77 8.30 -3.74
CA VAL A 110 -4.72 8.43 -5.22
C VAL A 110 -3.57 9.35 -5.64
N HIS A 111 -3.38 10.49 -4.97
CA HIS A 111 -2.28 11.40 -5.28
C HIS A 111 -0.90 10.81 -4.99
N GLU A 112 -0.78 10.01 -3.94
CA GLU A 112 0.44 9.27 -3.64
C GLU A 112 0.73 8.21 -4.72
N TRP A 113 -0.27 7.45 -5.13
CA TRP A 113 -0.15 6.50 -6.23
C TRP A 113 0.21 7.20 -7.56
N GLU A 114 -0.43 8.31 -7.91
CA GLU A 114 -0.11 9.07 -9.13
C GLU A 114 1.36 9.51 -9.13
N LYS A 115 1.88 9.99 -7.99
CA LYS A 115 3.30 10.34 -7.84
C LYS A 115 4.23 9.15 -7.98
N GLU A 116 3.87 8.01 -7.38
CA GLU A 116 4.65 6.79 -7.49
C GLU A 116 4.71 6.32 -8.95
N MET A 117 3.59 6.41 -9.68
CA MET A 117 3.51 6.06 -11.09
C MET A 117 4.31 7.02 -11.95
N ALA A 118 4.17 8.34 -11.76
CA ALA A 118 4.97 9.32 -12.48
C ALA A 118 6.49 9.11 -12.25
N LYS A 119 6.89 8.81 -11.01
CA LYS A 119 8.29 8.48 -10.68
C LYS A 119 8.74 7.17 -11.35
N SER A 120 7.88 6.16 -11.37
CA SER A 120 8.14 4.87 -12.01
C SER A 120 8.26 5.00 -13.53
N ASP A 121 7.37 5.76 -14.16
CA ASP A 121 7.39 6.04 -15.60
C ASP A 121 8.64 6.82 -16.01
N ALA A 122 9.03 7.83 -15.22
CA ALA A 122 10.28 8.55 -15.47
C ALA A 122 11.52 7.64 -15.39
N LYS A 123 11.51 6.65 -14.48
CA LYS A 123 12.64 5.74 -14.27
C LYS A 123 12.67 4.57 -15.26
N PHE A 124 11.52 3.96 -15.54
CA PHE A 124 11.41 2.71 -16.29
C PHE A 124 10.88 2.91 -17.71
N GLY A 125 10.16 4.00 -17.98
CA GLY A 125 9.62 4.35 -19.30
C GLY A 125 10.68 4.32 -20.41
N PRO A 126 11.89 4.88 -20.24
CA PRO A 126 12.93 4.80 -21.27
C PRO A 126 13.38 3.37 -21.59
N ILE A 127 13.38 2.47 -20.59
CA ILE A 127 13.75 1.07 -20.77
C ILE A 127 12.66 0.35 -21.57
N PHE A 128 11.39 0.57 -21.22
CA PHE A 128 10.27 0.02 -21.99
C PHE A 128 10.23 0.57 -23.40
N ALA A 129 10.43 1.87 -23.60
CA ALA A 129 10.46 2.51 -24.91
C ALA A 129 11.58 1.96 -25.80
N LYS A 130 12.78 1.73 -25.24
CA LYS A 130 13.88 1.07 -25.95
C LYS A 130 13.46 -0.28 -26.50
N TYR A 131 12.89 -1.15 -25.65
CA TYR A 131 12.51 -2.50 -26.07
C TYR A 131 11.27 -2.52 -26.96
N ALA A 132 10.34 -1.58 -26.79
CA ALA A 132 9.16 -1.45 -27.65
C ALA A 132 9.51 -1.04 -29.09
N ALA A 133 10.61 -0.30 -29.28
CA ALA A 133 11.09 0.11 -30.61
C ALA A 133 11.88 -0.98 -31.34
N MET A 134 12.25 -2.07 -30.67
CA MET A 134 13.02 -3.18 -31.25
C MET A 134 12.10 -4.27 -31.81
N PRO A 135 12.48 -4.94 -32.92
CA PRO A 135 11.83 -6.19 -33.33
C PRO A 135 11.93 -7.24 -32.22
N ILE A 136 10.88 -8.05 -32.04
CA ILE A 136 10.80 -9.07 -30.98
C ILE A 136 11.99 -10.04 -31.06
N GLU A 137 12.45 -10.34 -32.27
CA GLU A 137 13.61 -11.21 -32.54
C GLU A 137 14.91 -10.64 -31.96
N GLU A 138 15.06 -9.31 -31.95
CA GLU A 138 16.22 -8.64 -31.38
C GLU A 138 16.08 -8.49 -29.86
N VAL A 139 14.86 -8.23 -29.36
CA VAL A 139 14.58 -8.23 -27.91
C VAL A 139 14.90 -9.60 -27.30
N ALA A 140 14.56 -10.69 -27.99
CA ALA A 140 14.82 -12.06 -27.54
C ALA A 140 16.32 -12.41 -27.46
N LYS A 141 17.19 -11.63 -28.08
CA LYS A 141 18.65 -11.81 -28.03
C LYS A 141 19.32 -10.99 -26.91
N ASP A 142 18.64 -9.99 -26.34
CA ASP A 142 19.20 -9.17 -25.25
C ASP A 142 19.05 -9.90 -23.89
N PRO A 143 20.16 -10.25 -23.21
CA PRO A 143 20.10 -10.94 -21.91
C PRO A 143 19.43 -10.11 -20.81
N GLN A 144 19.47 -8.77 -20.89
CA GLN A 144 18.75 -7.91 -19.94
C GLN A 144 17.24 -7.97 -20.17
N ALA A 145 16.81 -7.99 -21.43
CA ALA A 145 15.40 -8.14 -21.78
C ALA A 145 14.87 -9.52 -21.37
N LEU A 146 15.63 -10.59 -21.60
CA LEU A 146 15.26 -11.93 -21.15
C LEU A 146 15.14 -12.03 -19.63
N LYS A 147 16.06 -11.40 -18.88
CA LYS A 147 15.96 -11.36 -17.40
C LYS A 147 14.72 -10.58 -16.93
N MET A 148 14.37 -9.49 -17.61
CA MET A 148 13.14 -8.74 -17.34
C MET A 148 11.89 -9.57 -17.67
N GLY A 149 11.87 -10.18 -18.86
CA GLY A 149 10.79 -11.07 -19.32
C GLY A 149 10.60 -12.28 -18.40
N GLY A 150 11.69 -12.88 -17.90
CA GLY A 150 11.61 -13.99 -16.95
C GLY A 150 10.93 -13.61 -15.63
N ARG A 151 11.15 -12.38 -15.13
CA ARG A 151 10.41 -11.86 -13.96
C ARG A 151 8.93 -11.67 -14.26
N LEU A 152 8.61 -11.08 -15.43
CA LEU A 152 7.23 -10.91 -15.86
C LEU A 152 6.51 -12.25 -16.05
N PHE A 153 7.21 -13.24 -16.61
CA PHE A 153 6.69 -14.60 -16.78
C PHE A 153 6.39 -15.25 -15.43
N ALA A 154 7.32 -15.16 -14.47
CA ALA A 154 7.13 -15.69 -13.13
C ALA A 154 5.89 -15.12 -12.44
N SER A 155 5.62 -13.82 -12.57
CA SER A 155 4.46 -13.18 -11.94
C SER A 155 3.14 -13.39 -12.67
N ASN A 156 3.15 -13.41 -14.01
CA ASN A 156 1.91 -13.31 -14.80
C ASN A 156 1.55 -14.58 -15.59
N CYS A 157 2.50 -15.49 -15.82
CA CYS A 157 2.33 -16.61 -16.76
C CYS A 157 2.57 -17.98 -16.10
N SER A 158 3.43 -18.04 -15.07
CA SER A 158 3.88 -19.29 -14.44
C SER A 158 2.76 -20.09 -13.79
N VAL A 159 1.67 -19.43 -13.36
CA VAL A 159 0.50 -20.09 -12.76
C VAL A 159 -0.13 -21.11 -13.71
N CYS A 160 -0.15 -20.81 -15.02
CA CYS A 160 -0.71 -21.68 -16.04
C CYS A 160 0.38 -22.48 -16.78
N HIS A 161 1.50 -21.83 -17.11
CA HIS A 161 2.55 -22.44 -17.93
C HIS A 161 3.68 -23.10 -17.12
N GLY A 162 3.54 -23.19 -15.80
CA GLY A 162 4.55 -23.74 -14.92
C GLY A 162 5.73 -22.79 -14.68
N SER A 163 6.46 -23.01 -13.58
CA SER A 163 7.62 -22.18 -13.21
C SER A 163 8.79 -22.27 -14.20
N ASP A 164 8.89 -23.38 -14.94
CA ASP A 164 9.90 -23.64 -15.98
C ASP A 164 9.36 -23.47 -17.41
N ALA A 165 8.15 -22.90 -17.54
CA ALA A 165 7.45 -22.69 -18.80
C ALA A 165 7.07 -23.97 -19.58
N LYS A 166 7.12 -25.15 -18.96
CA LYS A 166 6.81 -26.44 -19.63
C LYS A 166 5.34 -26.85 -19.58
N GLY A 167 4.49 -26.03 -18.99
CA GLY A 167 3.05 -26.28 -18.93
C GLY A 167 2.66 -27.39 -17.97
N ALA A 168 1.42 -27.83 -18.12
CA ALA A 168 0.79 -28.91 -17.35
C ALA A 168 -0.34 -29.51 -18.20
N TYR A 169 -1.06 -30.50 -17.68
CA TYR A 169 -2.26 -30.99 -18.37
C TYR A 169 -3.23 -29.82 -18.64
N GLY A 170 -3.58 -29.62 -19.92
CA GLY A 170 -4.44 -28.51 -20.36
C GLY A 170 -3.71 -27.20 -20.69
N PHE A 171 -2.41 -27.06 -20.38
CA PHE A 171 -1.63 -25.85 -20.61
C PHE A 171 -0.37 -26.12 -21.44
N PRO A 172 -0.13 -25.38 -22.55
CA PRO A 172 1.01 -25.63 -23.44
C PRO A 172 2.39 -25.47 -22.79
N ASN A 173 3.34 -26.28 -23.26
CA ASN A 173 4.76 -26.06 -23.08
C ASN A 173 5.23 -24.93 -24.02
N LEU A 174 5.82 -23.87 -23.47
CA LEU A 174 6.28 -22.71 -24.23
C LEU A 174 7.77 -22.79 -24.61
N THR A 175 8.44 -23.86 -24.21
CA THR A 175 9.89 -24.08 -24.44
C THR A 175 10.18 -25.03 -25.58
N ASP A 176 9.19 -25.79 -26.05
CA ASP A 176 9.36 -26.72 -27.17
C ASP A 176 9.10 -26.04 -28.53
N ALA A 177 9.19 -26.85 -29.58
CA ALA A 177 9.04 -26.40 -30.96
C ALA A 177 7.59 -26.49 -31.48
N ASP A 178 6.62 -26.95 -30.69
CA ASP A 178 5.25 -27.19 -31.15
C ASP A 178 4.32 -26.01 -30.79
N TRP A 179 3.95 -25.23 -31.81
CA TRP A 179 3.16 -24.00 -31.65
C TRP A 179 1.78 -24.12 -32.29
N ARG A 180 0.72 -24.06 -31.46
CA ARG A 180 -0.68 -24.17 -31.91
C ARG A 180 -1.20 -22.95 -32.67
N TRP A 181 -0.75 -21.75 -32.31
CA TRP A 181 -1.27 -20.47 -32.82
C TRP A 181 -0.20 -19.63 -33.50
N ALA A 182 0.69 -20.26 -34.26
CA ALA A 182 1.83 -19.59 -34.89
C ALA A 182 1.41 -18.62 -36.01
N ALA A 183 0.91 -17.43 -35.63
CA ALA A 183 0.81 -16.28 -36.51
C ALA A 183 2.03 -15.37 -36.26
N SER A 184 3.23 -15.80 -36.69
CA SER A 184 4.36 -14.93 -37.15
C SER A 184 5.78 -15.51 -37.01
N ARG A 185 6.03 -16.63 -36.31
CA ARG A 185 7.27 -17.39 -36.51
C ARG A 185 6.96 -18.58 -37.39
N LYS A 186 7.45 -18.60 -38.63
CA LYS A 186 7.52 -19.84 -39.42
C LYS A 186 8.71 -20.66 -38.92
N PRO A 187 8.54 -21.80 -38.23
CA PRO A 187 9.40 -22.93 -38.47
C PRO A 187 8.84 -23.67 -39.69
N SER A 188 9.64 -23.71 -40.75
CA SER A 188 9.39 -24.50 -41.95
C SER A 188 9.38 -26.01 -41.63
N ARG A 189 8.23 -26.60 -41.30
CA ARG A 189 7.94 -28.02 -41.60
C ARG A 189 6.48 -28.40 -41.30
N PRO A 190 5.79 -29.15 -42.17
CA PRO A 190 4.53 -29.80 -41.79
C PRO A 190 4.79 -30.87 -40.71
N PRO A 191 3.83 -31.13 -39.83
CA PRO A 191 3.93 -32.25 -38.89
C PRO A 191 3.95 -33.58 -39.66
N SER A 192 4.83 -34.49 -39.23
CA SER A 192 5.11 -35.78 -39.89
C SER A 192 3.93 -36.76 -39.92
N TRP A 193 2.81 -36.48 -39.23
CA TRP A 193 1.63 -37.33 -39.26
C TRP A 193 0.76 -37.13 -40.52
N ALA A 194 1.02 -36.09 -41.33
CA ALA A 194 0.32 -35.88 -42.61
C ALA A 194 0.83 -36.77 -43.76
N ALA A 195 1.75 -37.73 -43.50
CA ALA A 195 2.41 -38.53 -44.53
C ALA A 195 2.22 -40.05 -44.43
N VAL A 196 1.44 -40.59 -43.47
CA VAL A 196 1.25 -42.06 -43.37
C VAL A 196 -0.19 -42.41 -43.00
N THR A 197 -1.10 -42.07 -43.91
CA THR A 197 -2.23 -42.95 -44.26
C THR A 197 -1.98 -43.44 -45.68
N GLN A 198 -1.05 -44.39 -45.82
CA GLN A 198 -0.93 -45.41 -46.88
C GLN A 198 0.26 -46.32 -46.57
#